data_AF-A0A266LWJ9-F1
#
_entry.id   AF-A0A266LWJ9-F1
#
_cell.length_a   1.000
_cell.length_b   1.000
_cell.length_c   1.000
_cell.angle_alpha   90.00
_cell.angle_beta   90.00
_cell.angle_gamma   90.00
#
_symmetry.space_group_name_H-M   'P 1'
#
loop_
_entity.id
_entity.type
_entity.pdbx_description
1 polymer ?
#
loop_
_entity_poly.entity_id
_entity_poly.type
_entity_poly.pdbx_seq_one_letter_code
_entity_poly.pdbx_strand_id
1 'polypeptide(L)'
;MHRVICWANPLTSGGHGQLLVGSLLSRIEENHAAYRKKLEAAALPGESIREIEERLRTEEKKRPPRQDLPTPRSPVAAKKAIPCPREHERQADSVVPSRYEVSARDSRSMMDVAVFRISKQKKRAGEISRYNLSDGYVEVTAGPYGMASIWDYDIVLMLISYLTEAMNRYREGKGEKPCRVFKSHVSDILKFCRKGDGSRQFKEVEGALDRLKGTTIKSVRESSPRNGKRSMREVESEGLISHYRVISRTDTGKVASVEIEAPNWIYREVTSGAKPDILTVHPDYFLIESGIGRFVYRLARRAAGKDDAKWAFKTLYARSGSTGTLKKFSENLRKVIATDDLPEYGLVEEVGLSGPQLVMMRRSDKKILK
;
A
#
# COMPACT_ATOMS: atom_id res chain seq x y z
N MET A 1 54.70 -47.91 48.49
CA MET A 1 55.88 -47.26 49.11
C MET A 1 56.83 -46.86 47.99
N HIS A 2 56.79 -45.57 47.62
CA HIS A 2 57.87 -44.58 47.80
C HIS A 2 58.96 -44.68 46.70
N ARG A 3 58.99 -43.78 45.69
CA ARG A 3 59.51 -42.38 45.66
C ARG A 3 61.03 -42.26 45.83
N VAL A 4 61.70 -41.74 44.80
CA VAL A 4 62.86 -40.80 44.81
C VAL A 4 62.77 -40.06 43.43
N ILE A 5 62.34 -38.80 43.26
CA ILE A 5 62.83 -37.46 43.64
C ILE A 5 64.13 -37.03 42.92
N CYS A 6 64.02 -35.98 42.07
CA CYS A 6 65.00 -34.89 41.78
C CYS A 6 64.25 -33.83 40.94
N TRP A 7 63.70 -32.74 41.51
CA TRP A 7 64.28 -31.42 41.86
C TRP A 7 64.46 -30.38 40.72
N ALA A 8 63.77 -29.25 40.92
CA ALA A 8 64.08 -27.85 40.60
C ALA A 8 63.80 -27.25 39.20
N ASN A 9 62.98 -26.19 39.26
CA ASN A 9 62.69 -25.14 38.28
C ASN A 9 63.70 -23.97 38.47
N PRO A 10 63.97 -23.10 37.47
CA PRO A 10 63.46 -21.73 37.65
C PRO A 10 63.10 -20.94 36.35
N LEU A 11 62.10 -20.08 36.55
CA LEU A 11 61.79 -18.78 35.91
C LEU A 11 62.91 -18.06 35.13
N THR A 12 62.66 -17.60 33.89
CA THR A 12 62.35 -16.20 33.49
C THR A 12 62.68 -15.86 32.01
N SER A 13 61.73 -15.14 31.40
CA SER A 13 61.86 -14.02 30.42
C SER A 13 62.37 -14.23 28.98
N GLY A 14 61.55 -13.72 28.04
CA GLY A 14 62.02 -12.92 26.89
C GLY A 14 61.69 -13.46 25.50
N GLY A 15 60.76 -12.82 24.77
CA GLY A 15 60.57 -13.13 23.34
C GLY A 15 59.33 -12.60 22.59
N HIS A 16 58.59 -11.60 23.10
CA HIS A 16 57.56 -10.92 22.30
C HIS A 16 58.22 -9.94 21.30
N GLY A 17 58.67 -10.45 20.16
CA GLY A 17 59.32 -9.62 19.13
C GLY A 17 59.07 -10.02 17.67
N GLN A 18 58.48 -11.18 17.39
CA GLN A 18 58.42 -11.72 16.02
C GLN A 18 57.03 -11.73 15.36
N LEU A 19 55.95 -11.38 16.07
CA LEU A 19 54.57 -11.46 15.52
C LEU A 19 54.00 -10.15 14.95
N LEU A 20 54.64 -8.99 15.19
CA LEU A 20 54.15 -7.70 14.69
C LEU A 20 54.69 -7.32 13.30
N VAL A 21 55.87 -7.82 12.92
CA VAL A 21 56.49 -7.51 11.62
C VAL A 21 55.81 -8.27 10.48
N GLY A 22 55.35 -9.50 10.72
CA GLY A 22 54.64 -10.32 9.73
C GLY A 22 53.28 -9.74 9.30
N SER A 23 52.52 -9.15 10.22
CA SER A 23 51.22 -8.51 9.93
C SER A 23 51.35 -7.18 9.19
N LEU A 24 52.48 -6.47 9.35
CA LEU A 24 52.75 -5.21 8.67
C LEU A 24 53.23 -5.44 7.24
N LEU A 25 54.12 -6.43 7.04
CA LEU A 25 54.58 -6.83 5.70
C LEU A 25 53.43 -7.34 4.84
N SER A 26 52.55 -8.19 5.39
CA SER A 26 51.38 -8.70 4.65
C SER A 26 50.45 -7.57 4.20
N ARG A 27 50.25 -6.54 5.04
CA ARG A 27 49.45 -5.36 4.69
C ARG A 27 50.11 -4.50 3.63
N ILE A 28 51.44 -4.36 3.64
CA ILE A 28 52.19 -3.65 2.60
C ILE A 28 52.08 -4.39 1.27
N GLU A 29 52.19 -5.72 1.29
CA GLU A 29 52.02 -6.57 0.10
C GLU A 29 50.60 -6.51 -0.46
N GLU A 30 49.57 -6.58 0.38
CA GLU A 30 48.17 -6.41 0.00
C GLU A 30 47.91 -5.03 -0.63
N ASN A 31 48.48 -3.97 -0.04
CA ASN A 31 48.38 -2.62 -0.59
C ASN A 31 49.11 -2.49 -1.92
N HIS A 32 50.29 -3.09 -2.08
CA HIS A 32 51.06 -3.10 -3.32
C HIS A 32 50.36 -3.92 -4.42
N ALA A 33 49.65 -5.00 -4.05
CA ALA A 33 48.84 -5.80 -4.97
C ALA A 33 47.60 -5.02 -5.42
N ALA A 34 46.91 -4.36 -4.49
CA ALA A 34 45.76 -3.50 -4.81
C ALA A 34 46.17 -2.30 -5.67
N TYR A 35 47.35 -1.73 -5.44
CA TYR A 35 47.91 -0.64 -6.24
C TYR A 35 48.24 -1.08 -7.67
N ARG A 36 48.94 -2.22 -7.83
CA ARG A 36 49.23 -2.81 -9.15
C ARG A 36 47.97 -3.10 -9.97
N LYS A 37 46.96 -3.69 -9.33
CA LYS A 37 45.67 -3.98 -9.97
C LYS A 37 44.95 -2.70 -10.45
N LYS A 38 45.10 -1.58 -9.75
CA LYS A 38 44.55 -0.29 -10.16
C LYS A 38 45.29 0.29 -11.37
N LEU A 39 46.61 0.16 -11.41
CA LEU A 39 47.42 0.61 -12.55
C LEU A 39 47.12 -0.22 -13.80
N GLU A 40 47.02 -1.54 -13.67
CA GLU A 40 46.67 -2.45 -14.77
C GLU A 40 45.27 -2.17 -15.33
N ALA A 41 44.29 -1.90 -14.47
CA ALA A 41 42.92 -1.57 -14.89
C ALA A 41 42.80 -0.20 -15.60
N ALA A 42 43.76 0.71 -15.37
CA ALA A 42 43.80 2.04 -15.98
C ALA A 42 44.71 2.11 -17.22
N ALA A 43 45.47 1.06 -17.52
CA ALA A 43 46.45 1.01 -18.59
C ALA A 43 45.79 1.04 -19.98
N LEU A 44 46.28 1.93 -20.86
CA LEU A 44 45.96 1.91 -22.29
C LEU A 44 47.07 1.16 -23.06
N PRO A 45 46.82 0.64 -24.28
CA PRO A 45 47.79 -0.15 -25.01
C PRO A 45 49.07 0.66 -25.32
N GLY A 46 50.22 0.21 -24.81
CA GLY A 46 51.53 0.80 -25.09
C GLY A 46 52.04 1.86 -24.10
N GLU A 47 51.32 2.15 -23.02
CA GLU A 47 51.77 3.12 -21.99
C GLU A 47 52.73 2.49 -20.98
N SER A 48 53.72 3.27 -20.53
CA SER A 48 54.61 2.88 -19.43
C SER A 48 53.98 3.19 -18.05
N ILE A 49 54.39 2.45 -17.01
CA ILE A 49 53.82 2.59 -15.65
C ILE A 49 53.93 4.04 -15.12
N ARG A 50 55.01 4.75 -15.45
CA ARG A 50 55.23 6.14 -15.02
C ARG A 50 54.23 7.11 -15.66
N GLU A 51 53.88 6.89 -16.92
CA GLU A 51 52.90 7.71 -17.64
C GLU A 51 51.47 7.49 -17.11
N ILE A 52 51.15 6.26 -16.70
CA ILE A 52 49.86 5.92 -16.06
C ILE A 52 49.72 6.66 -14.71
N GLU A 53 50.78 6.66 -13.90
CA GLU A 53 50.78 7.34 -12.59
C GLU A 53 50.62 8.86 -12.71
N GLU A 54 51.31 9.50 -13.66
CA GLU A 54 51.20 10.94 -13.89
C GLU A 54 49.82 11.35 -14.39
N ARG A 55 49.21 10.52 -15.25
CA ARG A 55 47.83 10.73 -15.73
C ARG A 55 46.82 10.64 -14.59
N LEU A 56 46.87 9.58 -13.77
CA LEU A 56 45.98 9.40 -12.62
C LEU A 56 46.13 10.55 -11.61
N ARG A 57 47.36 11.03 -11.37
CA ARG A 57 47.62 12.16 -10.49
C ARG A 57 47.05 13.48 -11.04
N THR A 58 47.07 13.64 -12.36
CA THR A 58 46.49 14.81 -13.03
C THR A 58 44.96 14.77 -13.02
N GLU A 59 44.36 13.58 -13.15
CA GLU A 59 42.91 13.37 -13.02
C GLU A 59 42.40 13.59 -11.59
N GLU A 60 43.14 13.16 -10.57
CA GLU A 60 42.80 13.41 -9.17
C GLU A 60 42.85 14.91 -8.82
N LYS A 61 43.85 15.65 -9.34
CA LYS A 61 43.91 17.11 -9.17
C LYS A 61 42.79 17.86 -9.89
N LYS A 62 42.23 17.30 -10.95
CA LYS A 62 41.10 17.89 -11.70
C LYS A 62 39.74 17.57 -11.13
N ARG A 63 39.61 16.65 -10.15
CA ARG A 63 38.32 16.37 -9.50
C ARG A 63 37.93 17.52 -8.57
N PRO A 64 36.69 18.05 -8.67
CA PRO A 64 36.20 19.04 -7.72
C PRO A 64 36.10 18.42 -6.31
N PRO A 65 36.28 19.22 -5.24
CA PRO A 65 36.17 18.72 -3.87
C PRO A 65 34.77 18.16 -3.61
N ARG A 66 34.70 16.94 -3.05
CA ARG A 66 33.43 16.33 -2.63
C ARG A 66 32.78 17.24 -1.58
N GLN A 67 31.52 17.61 -1.78
CA GLN A 67 30.71 18.22 -0.73
C GLN A 67 30.47 17.18 0.36
N ASP A 68 31.00 17.44 1.56
CA ASP A 68 30.79 16.61 2.73
C ASP A 68 29.32 16.66 3.16
N LEU A 69 28.60 15.56 2.95
CA LEU A 69 27.36 15.28 3.68
C LEU A 69 27.71 15.08 5.17
N PRO A 70 26.96 15.67 6.11
CA PRO A 70 27.28 15.56 7.53
C PRO A 70 27.14 14.10 8.01
N THR A 71 28.18 13.62 8.68
CA THR A 71 28.21 12.34 9.38
C THR A 71 27.11 12.31 10.46
N PRO A 72 26.30 11.23 10.56
CA PRO A 72 25.28 11.16 11.60
C PRO A 72 25.93 11.05 12.98
N ARG A 73 25.54 11.97 13.88
CA ARG A 73 25.87 11.93 15.31
C ARG A 73 25.25 10.68 15.95
N SER A 74 26.01 10.05 16.85
CA SER A 74 25.54 8.96 17.72
C SER A 74 24.23 9.35 18.43
N PRO A 75 23.22 8.46 18.50
CA PRO A 75 21.92 8.83 19.05
C PRO A 75 21.97 8.88 20.58
N VAL A 76 21.69 10.06 21.11
CA VAL A 76 21.21 10.27 22.48
C VAL A 76 19.88 9.52 22.64
N ALA A 77 19.70 8.87 23.78
CA ALA A 77 18.53 8.07 24.12
C ALA A 77 17.21 8.86 23.97
N ALA A 78 16.48 8.60 22.88
CA ALA A 78 15.10 9.00 22.68
C ALA A 78 14.25 7.73 22.44
N LYS A 79 13.12 7.64 23.12
CA LYS A 79 12.18 6.52 23.14
C LYS A 79 11.85 6.07 21.71
N LYS A 80 12.28 4.86 21.32
CA LYS A 80 12.14 4.33 19.96
C LYS A 80 10.69 3.93 19.66
N ALA A 81 10.08 4.62 18.69
CA ALA A 81 9.05 4.01 17.84
C ALA A 81 9.75 3.01 16.89
N ILE A 82 9.22 1.80 16.78
CA ILE A 82 9.82 0.68 16.03
C ILE A 82 9.72 0.94 14.51
N PRO A 83 10.84 0.96 13.76
CA PRO A 83 10.81 0.87 12.29
C PRO A 83 10.62 -0.59 11.87
N CYS A 84 9.76 -0.86 10.88
CA CYS A 84 9.60 -2.21 10.31
C CYS A 84 10.91 -2.69 9.67
N PRO A 85 11.46 -3.87 10.03
CA PRO A 85 12.65 -4.40 9.39
C PRO A 85 12.36 -4.85 7.95
N ARG A 86 13.25 -4.52 7.01
CA ARG A 86 13.28 -5.08 5.65
C ARG A 86 14.45 -6.06 5.54
N GLU A 87 14.26 -7.32 5.90
CA GLU A 87 15.23 -8.37 5.59
C GLU A 87 14.52 -9.65 5.16
N HIS A 88 14.99 -10.18 4.03
CA HIS A 88 14.74 -11.54 3.57
C HIS A 88 15.24 -12.51 4.65
N GLU A 89 14.66 -13.71 4.71
CA GLU A 89 14.88 -14.73 5.76
C GLU A 89 14.09 -14.54 7.06
N ARG A 90 12.76 -14.43 6.91
CA ARG A 90 11.87 -15.20 7.78
C ARG A 90 10.75 -15.79 6.93
N GLN A 91 10.83 -17.09 6.69
CA GLN A 91 9.64 -17.91 6.55
C GLN A 91 9.00 -18.00 7.95
N ALA A 92 8.57 -16.84 8.46
CA ALA A 92 7.72 -16.74 9.62
C ALA A 92 6.33 -16.62 9.05
N ASP A 93 5.52 -17.64 9.32
CA ASP A 93 4.08 -17.52 9.34
C ASP A 93 3.74 -16.21 10.05
N SER A 94 3.42 -15.18 9.27
CA SER A 94 2.77 -13.98 9.78
C SER A 94 1.50 -14.50 10.44
N VAL A 95 1.45 -14.40 11.77
CA VAL A 95 0.34 -14.84 12.62
C VAL A 95 -0.87 -13.92 12.38
N VAL A 96 -1.41 -14.04 11.19
CA VAL A 96 -2.73 -13.57 10.75
C VAL A 96 -3.73 -14.63 11.24
N PRO A 97 -4.97 -14.26 11.65
CA PRO A 97 -6.01 -15.24 11.89
C PRO A 97 -6.11 -16.26 10.74
N SER A 98 -6.73 -17.42 10.99
CA SER A 98 -7.23 -18.23 9.87
C SER A 98 -7.95 -17.28 8.90
N ARG A 99 -7.50 -17.25 7.65
CA ARG A 99 -7.76 -16.18 6.66
C ARG A 99 -9.25 -16.04 6.25
N TYR A 100 -10.15 -16.70 6.96
CA TYR A 100 -11.54 -16.99 6.60
C TYR A 100 -12.58 -16.30 7.50
N GLU A 101 -12.16 -15.58 8.57
CA GLU A 101 -13.09 -14.89 9.48
C GLU A 101 -12.96 -13.35 9.45
N VAL A 102 -12.17 -12.79 8.53
CA VAL A 102 -12.03 -11.33 8.45
C VAL A 102 -13.24 -10.74 7.75
N SER A 103 -14.10 -10.07 8.52
CA SER A 103 -15.20 -9.28 7.96
C SER A 103 -14.66 -8.22 7.00
N ALA A 104 -15.26 -8.09 5.81
CA ALA A 104 -14.87 -7.05 4.86
C ALA A 104 -15.10 -5.66 5.47
N ARG A 105 -14.14 -4.77 5.31
CA ARG A 105 -14.12 -3.42 5.86
C ARG A 105 -13.68 -2.43 4.79
N ASP A 106 -14.24 -1.24 4.85
CA ASP A 106 -14.01 -0.18 3.87
C ASP A 106 -13.88 1.18 4.56
N SER A 107 -13.12 2.08 3.95
CA SER A 107 -12.88 3.43 4.46
C SER A 107 -14.07 4.32 4.17
N ARG A 108 -14.59 5.01 5.20
CA ARG A 108 -15.73 5.91 5.04
C ARG A 108 -15.41 7.07 4.09
N SER A 109 -14.17 7.54 4.07
CA SER A 109 -13.72 8.62 3.18
C SER A 109 -13.87 8.24 1.69
N MET A 110 -13.72 6.95 1.36
CA MET A 110 -13.80 6.44 -0.01
C MET A 110 -15.19 6.03 -0.48
N MET A 111 -16.18 6.00 0.43
CA MET A 111 -17.55 5.59 0.09
C MET A 111 -18.39 6.69 -0.56
N ASP A 112 -17.99 7.96 -0.43
CA ASP A 112 -18.80 9.09 -0.91
C ASP A 112 -18.75 9.26 -2.44
N VAL A 113 -17.56 9.11 -2.97
CA VAL A 113 -17.21 9.42 -4.36
C VAL A 113 -16.51 8.20 -4.95
N ALA A 114 -16.78 7.92 -6.23
CA ALA A 114 -16.14 6.83 -6.92
C ALA A 114 -14.67 7.16 -7.22
N VAL A 115 -13.77 6.66 -6.36
CA VAL A 115 -12.31 6.68 -6.57
C VAL A 115 -11.83 5.67 -7.63
N PHE A 116 -12.78 5.02 -8.29
CA PHE A 116 -12.59 3.96 -9.27
C PHE A 116 -13.59 4.11 -10.41
N ARG A 117 -13.39 3.36 -11.49
CA ARG A 117 -14.39 3.21 -12.55
C ARG A 117 -15.46 2.18 -12.19
N ILE A 118 -16.71 2.46 -12.55
CA ILE A 118 -17.84 1.53 -12.38
C ILE A 118 -18.06 0.59 -13.58
N SER A 119 -17.53 0.92 -14.76
CA SER A 119 -17.67 0.11 -15.98
C SER A 119 -16.61 -1.00 -16.03
N LYS A 120 -16.96 -2.22 -16.42
CA LYS A 120 -15.99 -3.33 -16.67
C LYS A 120 -15.18 -3.12 -17.95
N GLN A 121 -15.79 -2.58 -18.99
CA GLN A 121 -15.23 -2.56 -20.35
C GLN A 121 -14.26 -1.40 -20.59
N LYS A 122 -14.69 -0.17 -20.28
CA LYS A 122 -13.88 1.03 -20.56
C LYS A 122 -12.83 1.22 -19.47
N LYS A 123 -11.55 0.99 -19.79
CA LYS A 123 -10.43 1.06 -18.84
C LYS A 123 -10.01 2.49 -18.46
N ARG A 124 -10.31 3.50 -19.29
CA ARG A 124 -10.06 4.93 -19.00
C ARG A 124 -8.59 5.25 -18.72
N ALA A 125 -7.67 4.81 -19.58
CA ALA A 125 -6.23 5.10 -19.42
C ALA A 125 -5.96 6.60 -19.62
N GLY A 126 -5.23 7.21 -18.69
CA GLY A 126 -4.86 8.63 -18.74
C GLY A 126 -6.00 9.63 -18.47
N GLU A 127 -7.21 9.17 -18.17
CA GLU A 127 -8.33 10.07 -17.85
C GLU A 127 -8.26 10.62 -16.43
N ILE A 128 -8.81 11.82 -16.25
CA ILE A 128 -8.95 12.49 -14.95
C ILE A 128 -10.45 12.64 -14.64
N SER A 129 -10.87 12.24 -13.45
CA SER A 129 -12.22 12.48 -12.93
C SER A 129 -12.16 13.45 -11.76
N ARG A 130 -12.79 14.63 -11.89
CA ARG A 130 -12.88 15.62 -10.82
C ARG A 130 -14.26 15.58 -10.18
N TYR A 131 -14.28 15.57 -8.85
CA TYR A 131 -15.46 15.60 -8.02
C TYR A 131 -15.40 16.80 -7.10
N ASN A 132 -16.37 17.70 -7.22
CA ASN A 132 -16.46 18.87 -6.35
C ASN A 132 -17.26 18.50 -5.09
N LEU A 133 -16.67 18.79 -3.93
CA LEU A 133 -17.26 18.63 -2.61
C LEU A 133 -17.55 20.02 -2.02
N SER A 134 -18.22 20.08 -0.87
CA SER A 134 -18.53 21.35 -0.20
C SER A 134 -17.29 22.05 0.36
N ASP A 135 -16.26 21.28 0.70
CA ASP A 135 -15.03 21.69 1.38
C ASP A 135 -13.78 21.62 0.48
N GLY A 136 -13.98 21.44 -0.84
CA GLY A 136 -12.91 21.37 -1.83
C GLY A 136 -13.24 20.45 -3.00
N TYR A 137 -12.24 19.74 -3.51
CA TYR A 137 -12.44 18.78 -4.61
C TYR A 137 -11.50 17.59 -4.52
N VAL A 138 -11.93 16.48 -5.11
CA VAL A 138 -11.14 15.25 -5.28
C VAL A 138 -10.94 15.00 -6.76
N GLU A 139 -9.68 14.80 -7.16
CA GLU A 139 -9.28 14.40 -8.51
C GLU A 139 -8.77 12.97 -8.49
N VAL A 140 -9.28 12.14 -9.40
CA VAL A 140 -8.83 10.77 -9.59
C VAL A 140 -8.19 10.67 -10.96
N THR A 141 -6.89 10.42 -10.99
CA THR A 141 -6.10 10.30 -12.21
C THR A 141 -5.79 8.84 -12.49
N ALA A 142 -6.03 8.42 -13.72
CA ALA A 142 -5.72 7.07 -14.18
C ALA A 142 -4.32 6.96 -14.77
N GLY A 143 -3.63 5.86 -14.47
CA GLY A 143 -2.34 5.51 -15.05
C GLY A 143 -2.45 4.95 -16.47
N PRO A 144 -1.31 4.52 -17.06
CA PRO A 144 -1.25 3.99 -18.43
C PRO A 144 -2.03 2.68 -18.60
N TYR A 145 -2.13 1.86 -17.56
CA TYR A 145 -2.88 0.59 -17.58
C TYR A 145 -4.40 0.76 -17.40
N GLY A 146 -4.88 1.99 -17.23
CA GLY A 146 -6.28 2.30 -16.95
C GLY A 146 -6.55 2.61 -15.48
N MET A 147 -7.75 3.13 -15.22
CA MET A 147 -8.28 3.39 -13.89
C MET A 147 -8.65 2.07 -13.21
N ALA A 148 -8.37 1.96 -11.92
CA ALA A 148 -8.85 0.86 -11.08
C ALA A 148 -10.38 0.79 -11.15
N SER A 149 -10.92 -0.40 -11.35
CA SER A 149 -12.36 -0.63 -11.30
C SER A 149 -12.84 -0.92 -9.89
N ILE A 150 -14.14 -0.83 -9.68
CA ILE A 150 -14.77 -1.23 -8.41
C ILE A 150 -14.46 -2.68 -8.03
N TRP A 151 -14.24 -3.59 -8.99
CA TRP A 151 -13.83 -4.99 -8.74
C TRP A 151 -12.33 -5.16 -8.48
N ASP A 152 -11.50 -4.18 -8.88
CA ASP A 152 -10.09 -4.12 -8.49
C ASP A 152 -9.99 -3.60 -7.06
N TYR A 153 -10.85 -2.65 -6.70
CA TYR A 153 -10.94 -2.07 -5.36
C TYR A 153 -11.28 -3.11 -4.27
N ASP A 154 -11.86 -4.26 -4.60
CA ASP A 154 -12.04 -5.37 -3.67
C ASP A 154 -10.72 -5.82 -3.00
N ILE A 155 -9.58 -5.68 -3.69
CA ILE A 155 -8.25 -5.96 -3.12
C ILE A 155 -7.89 -4.93 -2.04
N VAL A 156 -8.29 -3.67 -2.23
CA VAL A 156 -8.11 -2.60 -1.23
C VAL A 156 -9.02 -2.83 -0.03
N LEU A 157 -10.26 -3.28 -0.24
CA LEU A 157 -11.14 -3.71 0.85
C LEU A 157 -10.47 -4.79 1.70
N MET A 158 -9.90 -5.80 1.03
CA MET A 158 -9.17 -6.86 1.72
C MET A 158 -8.00 -6.31 2.54
N LEU A 159 -7.18 -5.44 1.94
CA LEU A 159 -6.06 -4.78 2.61
C LEU A 159 -6.50 -4.03 3.88
N ILE A 160 -7.54 -3.20 3.80
CA ILE A 160 -8.10 -2.45 4.94
C ILE A 160 -8.61 -3.41 6.01
N SER A 161 -9.30 -4.49 5.59
CA SER A 161 -9.86 -5.50 6.48
C SER A 161 -8.79 -6.16 7.34
N TYR A 162 -7.71 -6.62 6.70
CA TYR A 162 -6.57 -7.23 7.38
C TYR A 162 -5.82 -6.25 8.28
N LEU A 163 -5.57 -5.03 7.80
CA LEU A 163 -4.87 -4.02 8.59
C LEU A 163 -5.67 -3.66 9.86
N THR A 164 -7.00 -3.55 9.73
CA THR A 164 -7.89 -3.28 10.87
C THR A 164 -7.90 -4.44 11.84
N GLU A 165 -7.93 -5.69 11.35
CA GLU A 165 -7.94 -6.86 12.20
C GLU A 165 -6.64 -7.03 12.99
N ALA A 166 -5.50 -6.83 12.32
CA ALA A 166 -4.21 -6.82 12.98
C ALA A 166 -4.10 -5.69 14.02
N MET A 167 -4.66 -4.51 13.72
CA MET A 167 -4.71 -3.39 14.68
C MET A 167 -5.62 -3.68 15.88
N ASN A 168 -6.76 -4.36 15.68
CA ASN A 168 -7.64 -4.77 16.77
C ASN A 168 -6.95 -5.76 17.71
N ARG A 169 -6.25 -6.76 17.16
CA ARG A 169 -5.42 -7.69 17.94
C ARG A 169 -4.32 -7.00 18.73
N TYR A 170 -3.66 -6.01 18.13
CA TYR A 170 -2.68 -5.18 18.83
C TYR A 170 -3.30 -4.41 20.00
N ARG A 171 -4.50 -3.82 19.81
CA ARG A 171 -5.24 -3.13 20.89
C ARG A 171 -5.66 -4.09 22.02
N GLU A 172 -5.95 -5.34 21.69
CA GLU A 172 -6.24 -6.41 22.66
C GLU A 172 -4.99 -6.99 23.35
N GLY A 173 -3.78 -6.55 22.97
CA GLY A 173 -2.52 -7.07 23.51
C GLY A 173 -2.14 -8.47 23.00
N LYS A 174 -2.83 -8.97 21.97
CA LYS A 174 -2.65 -10.32 21.40
C LYS A 174 -1.67 -10.38 20.23
N GLY A 175 -1.00 -9.28 19.90
CA GLY A 175 -0.07 -9.22 18.77
C GLY A 175 0.71 -7.92 18.67
N GLU A 176 1.61 -7.83 17.70
CA GLU A 176 2.40 -6.63 17.41
C GLU A 176 1.63 -5.60 16.58
N LYS A 177 2.12 -4.36 16.57
CA LYS A 177 1.54 -3.30 15.75
C LYS A 177 1.68 -3.67 14.27
N PRO A 178 0.62 -3.62 13.47
CA PRO A 178 0.69 -4.04 12.09
C PRO A 178 1.65 -3.18 11.27
N CYS A 179 2.40 -3.82 10.38
CA CYS A 179 3.20 -3.13 9.38
C CYS A 179 2.35 -2.67 8.19
N ARG A 180 2.90 -1.79 7.36
CA ARG A 180 2.24 -1.30 6.13
C ARG A 180 2.24 -2.33 5.00
N VAL A 181 3.06 -3.38 5.10
CA VAL A 181 3.21 -4.40 4.05
C VAL A 181 2.32 -5.58 4.39
N PHE A 182 1.32 -5.79 3.55
CA PHE A 182 0.41 -6.91 3.62
C PHE A 182 0.87 -8.03 2.69
N LYS A 183 0.97 -9.26 3.18
CA LYS A 183 1.37 -10.43 2.39
C LYS A 183 0.25 -11.46 2.36
N SER A 184 -0.14 -11.92 1.18
CA SER A 184 -1.18 -12.94 1.01
C SER A 184 -0.94 -13.81 -0.20
N HIS A 185 -1.45 -15.04 -0.17
CA HIS A 185 -1.55 -15.86 -1.37
C HIS A 185 -2.66 -15.33 -2.27
N VAL A 186 -2.49 -15.46 -3.59
CA VAL A 186 -3.51 -15.01 -4.55
C VAL A 186 -4.80 -15.81 -4.42
N SER A 187 -4.71 -17.09 -4.06
CA SER A 187 -5.89 -17.92 -3.75
C SER A 187 -6.77 -17.28 -2.68
N ASP A 188 -6.17 -16.67 -1.66
CA ASP A 188 -6.90 -16.07 -0.55
C ASP A 188 -7.54 -14.73 -0.97
N ILE A 189 -6.87 -13.98 -1.86
CA ILE A 189 -7.43 -12.78 -2.50
C ILE A 189 -8.66 -13.15 -3.32
N LEU A 190 -8.54 -14.18 -4.17
CA LEU A 190 -9.64 -14.63 -5.03
C LEU A 190 -10.82 -15.13 -4.20
N LYS A 191 -10.57 -15.93 -3.16
CA LYS A 191 -11.60 -16.39 -2.22
C LYS A 191 -12.28 -15.24 -1.49
N PHE A 192 -11.52 -14.28 -0.96
CA PHE A 192 -12.09 -13.10 -0.29
C PHE A 192 -13.01 -12.30 -1.23
N CYS A 193 -12.58 -12.09 -2.47
CA CYS A 193 -13.35 -11.39 -3.49
C CYS A 193 -14.50 -12.24 -4.10
N ARG A 194 -14.75 -13.46 -3.61
CA ARG A 194 -15.69 -14.44 -4.18
C ARG A 194 -15.49 -14.68 -5.68
N LYS A 195 -14.23 -14.73 -6.14
CA LYS A 195 -13.83 -15.02 -7.53
C LYS A 195 -13.33 -16.46 -7.64
N GLY A 196 -13.50 -17.07 -8.83
CA GLY A 196 -12.95 -18.38 -9.14
C GLY A 196 -11.42 -18.42 -9.13
N ASP A 197 -10.84 -19.61 -8.97
CA ASP A 197 -9.42 -19.87 -8.76
C ASP A 197 -8.68 -20.38 -10.03
N GLY A 198 -9.14 -19.97 -11.22
CA GLY A 198 -8.55 -20.35 -12.50
C GLY A 198 -7.29 -19.57 -12.88
N SER A 199 -6.52 -20.09 -13.83
CA SER A 199 -5.26 -19.50 -14.32
C SER A 199 -5.41 -18.07 -14.87
N ARG A 200 -6.55 -17.80 -15.52
CA ARG A 200 -6.91 -16.46 -16.03
C ARG A 200 -7.04 -15.45 -14.89
N GLN A 201 -7.64 -15.86 -13.77
CA GLN A 201 -7.90 -14.97 -12.64
C GLN A 201 -6.59 -14.51 -11.97
N PHE A 202 -5.54 -15.34 -11.97
CA PHE A 202 -4.21 -14.91 -11.50
C PHE A 202 -3.65 -13.76 -12.34
N LYS A 203 -3.74 -13.84 -13.67
CA LYS A 203 -3.34 -12.74 -14.57
C LYS A 203 -4.21 -11.50 -14.40
N GLU A 204 -5.50 -11.69 -14.13
CA GLU A 204 -6.42 -10.57 -13.85
C GLU A 204 -6.09 -9.85 -12.53
N VAL A 205 -5.61 -10.57 -11.51
CA VAL A 205 -5.13 -9.99 -10.24
C VAL A 205 -3.88 -9.14 -10.48
N GLU A 206 -2.91 -9.64 -11.25
CA GLU A 206 -1.71 -8.85 -11.60
C GLU A 206 -2.09 -7.55 -12.33
N GLY A 207 -2.94 -7.65 -13.36
CA GLY A 207 -3.43 -6.45 -14.05
C GLY A 207 -4.30 -5.55 -13.17
N ALA A 208 -4.97 -6.07 -12.13
CA ALA A 208 -5.69 -5.27 -11.15
C ALA A 208 -4.73 -4.46 -10.27
N LEU A 209 -3.62 -5.07 -9.83
CA LEU A 209 -2.57 -4.40 -9.08
C LEU A 209 -1.92 -3.26 -9.89
N ASP A 210 -1.69 -3.47 -11.19
CA ASP A 210 -1.19 -2.42 -12.09
C ASP A 210 -2.13 -1.21 -12.14
N ARG A 211 -3.44 -1.46 -12.28
CA ARG A 211 -4.45 -0.39 -12.30
C ARG A 211 -4.58 0.31 -10.95
N LEU A 212 -4.52 -0.44 -9.85
CA LEU A 212 -4.55 0.12 -8.50
C LEU A 212 -3.35 1.02 -8.23
N LYS A 213 -2.14 0.57 -8.60
CA LYS A 213 -0.90 1.35 -8.47
C LYS A 213 -0.93 2.61 -9.34
N GLY A 214 -1.50 2.51 -10.54
CA GLY A 214 -1.63 3.62 -11.47
C GLY A 214 -2.73 4.62 -11.13
N THR A 215 -3.63 4.30 -10.20
CA THR A 215 -4.73 5.20 -9.83
C THR A 215 -4.32 6.09 -8.66
N THR A 216 -4.24 7.39 -8.93
CA THR A 216 -3.82 8.41 -7.95
C THR A 216 -5.01 9.27 -7.56
N ILE A 217 -5.18 9.50 -6.26
CA ILE A 217 -6.20 10.36 -5.70
C ILE A 217 -5.52 11.62 -5.18
N LYS A 218 -5.92 12.76 -5.73
CA LYS A 218 -5.51 14.08 -5.28
C LYS A 218 -6.69 14.73 -4.57
N SER A 219 -6.56 14.90 -3.26
CA SER A 219 -7.53 15.55 -2.40
C SER A 219 -7.09 16.99 -2.15
N VAL A 220 -7.95 17.94 -2.46
CA VAL A 220 -7.75 19.36 -2.14
C VAL A 220 -8.85 19.77 -1.17
N ARG A 221 -8.44 20.19 0.03
CA ARG A 221 -9.35 20.67 1.07
C ARG A 221 -9.03 22.11 1.42
N GLU A 222 -10.08 22.90 1.57
CA GLU A 222 -10.00 24.29 2.00
C GLU A 222 -10.64 24.41 3.37
N SER A 223 -9.82 24.54 4.40
CA SER A 223 -10.29 24.76 5.76
C SER A 223 -10.31 26.26 6.04
N SER A 224 -11.49 26.82 6.30
CA SER A 224 -11.64 28.16 6.86
C SER A 224 -11.66 28.06 8.38
N PRO A 225 -10.62 28.49 9.11
CA PRO A 225 -10.62 28.44 10.56
C PRO A 225 -11.70 29.39 11.10
N ARG A 226 -12.62 28.87 11.94
CA ARG A 226 -13.65 29.70 12.62
C ARG A 226 -13.06 30.84 13.48
N ASN A 227 -11.76 30.79 13.81
CA ASN A 227 -11.11 31.71 14.75
C ASN A 227 -10.35 32.87 14.06
N GLY A 228 -10.78 33.33 12.88
CA GLY A 228 -10.17 34.48 12.19
C GLY A 228 -8.74 34.25 11.66
N LYS A 229 -8.25 33.00 11.68
CA LYS A 229 -6.98 32.63 11.06
C LYS A 229 -7.16 32.50 9.55
N ARG A 230 -6.08 32.73 8.78
CA ARG A 230 -6.08 32.62 7.31
C ARG A 230 -6.58 31.23 6.89
N SER A 231 -7.41 31.19 5.84
CA SER A 231 -7.84 29.95 5.20
C SER A 231 -6.63 29.12 4.78
N MET A 232 -6.58 27.86 5.19
CA MET A 232 -5.50 26.93 4.85
C MET A 232 -5.99 26.00 3.73
N ARG A 233 -5.20 25.93 2.66
CA ARG A 233 -5.43 25.00 1.56
C ARG A 233 -4.45 23.85 1.70
N GLU A 234 -4.99 22.65 1.91
CA GLU A 234 -4.21 21.41 2.00
C GLU A 234 -4.40 20.60 0.71
N VAL A 235 -3.29 20.14 0.15
CA VAL A 235 -3.28 19.31 -1.07
C VAL A 235 -2.49 18.05 -0.77
N GLU A 236 -3.17 16.92 -0.76
CA GLU A 236 -2.54 15.61 -0.64
C GLU A 236 -2.78 14.81 -1.93
N SER A 237 -1.76 14.11 -2.39
CA SER A 237 -1.85 13.24 -3.57
C SER A 237 -1.20 11.90 -3.24
N GLU A 238 -2.01 10.85 -3.17
CA GLU A 238 -1.56 9.49 -2.85
C GLU A 238 -2.30 8.46 -3.72
N GLY A 239 -1.66 7.30 -3.94
CA GLY A 239 -2.27 6.19 -4.68
C GLY A 239 -3.25 5.36 -3.83
N LEU A 240 -4.00 4.47 -4.50
CA LEU A 240 -4.79 3.44 -3.81
C LEU A 240 -3.91 2.37 -3.15
N ILE A 241 -2.77 2.07 -3.77
CA ILE A 241 -1.69 1.24 -3.22
C ILE A 241 -0.35 1.95 -3.47
N SER A 242 0.62 1.81 -2.56
CA SER A 242 1.94 2.43 -2.75
C SER A 242 2.88 1.57 -3.58
N HIS A 243 2.92 0.27 -3.27
CA HIS A 243 3.82 -0.68 -3.89
C HIS A 243 3.18 -2.06 -3.90
N TYR A 244 3.56 -2.91 -4.84
CA TYR A 244 3.23 -4.32 -4.79
C TYR A 244 4.40 -5.15 -5.34
N ARG A 245 4.57 -6.36 -4.82
CA ARG A 245 5.52 -7.37 -5.32
C ARG A 245 4.75 -8.66 -5.55
N VAL A 246 4.89 -9.22 -6.75
CA VAL A 246 4.28 -10.50 -7.12
C VAL A 246 5.38 -11.56 -7.15
N ILE A 247 5.18 -12.67 -6.44
CA ILE A 247 6.09 -13.82 -6.46
C ILE A 247 5.34 -14.96 -7.17
N SER A 248 5.80 -15.29 -8.37
CA SER A 248 5.31 -16.40 -9.18
C SER A 248 6.28 -17.59 -9.10
N ARG A 249 5.73 -18.81 -9.21
CA ARG A 249 6.56 -20.00 -9.39
C ARG A 249 6.96 -20.11 -10.86
N THR A 250 8.25 -20.31 -11.10
CA THR A 250 8.84 -20.43 -12.44
C THR A 250 8.43 -21.71 -13.17
N ASP A 251 8.07 -22.76 -12.43
CA ASP A 251 7.67 -24.08 -12.96
C ASP A 251 6.28 -24.09 -13.62
N THR A 252 5.32 -23.38 -13.01
CA THR A 252 3.90 -23.42 -13.38
C THR A 252 3.41 -22.07 -13.93
N GLY A 253 4.20 -21.00 -13.77
CA GLY A 253 3.78 -19.62 -14.06
C GLY A 253 2.64 -19.13 -13.16
N LYS A 254 2.30 -19.87 -12.10
CA LYS A 254 1.24 -19.51 -11.16
C LYS A 254 1.80 -18.53 -10.13
N VAL A 255 1.09 -17.41 -9.94
CA VAL A 255 1.41 -16.46 -8.87
C VAL A 255 1.15 -17.13 -7.52
N ALA A 256 2.20 -17.31 -6.73
CA ALA A 256 2.10 -17.96 -5.43
C ALA A 256 1.69 -16.98 -4.33
N SER A 257 2.28 -15.79 -4.30
CA SER A 257 2.03 -14.78 -3.27
C SER A 257 2.19 -13.37 -3.79
N VAL A 258 1.46 -12.45 -3.17
CA VAL A 258 1.52 -11.01 -3.43
C VAL A 258 1.81 -10.30 -2.11
N GLU A 259 2.74 -9.36 -2.18
CA GLU A 259 2.99 -8.39 -1.12
C GLU A 259 2.47 -7.03 -1.61
N ILE A 260 1.63 -6.35 -0.82
CA ILE A 260 1.03 -5.05 -1.12
C ILE A 260 1.39 -4.08 0.00
N GLU A 261 1.97 -2.94 -0.35
CA GLU A 261 2.23 -1.86 0.61
C GLU A 261 1.05 -0.87 0.63
N ALA A 262 0.44 -0.71 1.80
CA ALA A 262 -0.62 0.26 2.03
C ALA A 262 -0.08 1.70 1.94
N PRO A 263 -0.82 2.63 1.31
CA PRO A 263 -0.49 4.05 1.30
C PRO A 263 -0.58 4.65 2.69
N ASN A 264 0.09 5.80 2.87
CA ASN A 264 0.19 6.43 4.18
C ASN A 264 -1.18 6.84 4.69
N TRP A 265 -2.05 7.37 3.82
CA TRP A 265 -3.40 7.75 4.23
C TRP A 265 -4.23 6.55 4.75
N ILE A 266 -4.24 5.38 4.09
CA ILE A 266 -4.94 4.17 4.60
C ILE A 266 -4.36 3.78 5.96
N TYR A 267 -3.04 3.70 6.03
CA TYR A 267 -2.38 3.27 7.26
C TYR A 267 -2.67 4.23 8.40
N ARG A 268 -2.63 5.54 8.15
CA ARG A 268 -2.99 6.59 9.13
C ARG A 268 -4.45 6.46 9.54
N GLU A 269 -5.38 6.22 8.63
CA GLU A 269 -6.81 6.10 8.92
C GLU A 269 -7.11 4.92 9.85
N VAL A 270 -6.41 3.79 9.68
CA VAL A 270 -6.58 2.61 10.53
C VAL A 270 -5.86 2.74 11.88
N THR A 271 -4.65 3.32 11.89
CA THR A 271 -3.75 3.27 13.06
C THR A 271 -3.73 4.52 13.93
N SER A 272 -4.06 5.70 13.41
CA SER A 272 -3.88 6.97 14.14
C SER A 272 -4.94 7.22 15.21
N GLY A 273 -6.14 6.65 15.05
CA GLY A 273 -7.28 6.92 15.93
C GLY A 273 -7.58 5.80 16.94
N ALA A 274 -8.20 6.17 18.07
CA ALA A 274 -8.84 5.20 18.98
C ALA A 274 -10.04 4.51 18.32
N LYS A 275 -10.79 5.25 17.48
CA LYS A 275 -11.87 4.75 16.62
C LYS A 275 -11.49 5.03 15.16
N PRO A 276 -11.11 4.02 14.37
CA PRO A 276 -10.82 4.22 12.95
C PRO A 276 -12.12 4.50 12.18
N ASP A 277 -12.06 5.35 11.15
CA ASP A 277 -13.23 5.70 10.32
C ASP A 277 -13.50 4.63 9.24
N ILE A 278 -13.71 3.41 9.72
CA ILE A 278 -13.83 2.19 8.91
C ILE A 278 -15.19 1.57 9.19
N LEU A 279 -15.90 1.21 8.12
CA LEU A 279 -17.21 0.58 8.19
C LEU A 279 -17.12 -0.87 7.72
N THR A 280 -17.79 -1.76 8.46
CA THR A 280 -17.95 -3.16 8.05
C THR A 280 -18.94 -3.26 6.90
N VAL A 281 -18.52 -3.99 5.86
CA VAL A 281 -19.26 -4.31 4.65
C VAL A 281 -19.88 -5.70 4.80
N HIS A 282 -21.12 -5.86 4.34
CA HIS A 282 -21.82 -7.14 4.37
C HIS A 282 -21.12 -8.16 3.45
N PRO A 283 -20.99 -9.45 3.85
CA PRO A 283 -20.35 -10.47 3.01
C PRO A 283 -20.94 -10.60 1.60
N ASP A 284 -22.24 -10.40 1.46
CA ASP A 284 -22.93 -10.49 0.16
C ASP A 284 -22.69 -9.29 -0.77
N TYR A 285 -21.95 -8.27 -0.32
CA TYR A 285 -21.48 -7.19 -1.18
C TYR A 285 -20.78 -7.71 -2.45
N PHE A 286 -19.98 -8.77 -2.31
CA PHE A 286 -19.24 -9.34 -3.43
C PHE A 286 -20.14 -10.02 -4.47
N LEU A 287 -21.38 -10.40 -4.11
CA LEU A 287 -22.35 -10.99 -5.04
C LEU A 287 -23.02 -9.96 -5.94
N ILE A 288 -22.95 -8.67 -5.61
CA ILE A 288 -23.54 -7.62 -6.43
C ILE A 288 -22.78 -7.54 -7.76
N GLU A 289 -23.44 -7.92 -8.85
CA GLU A 289 -22.82 -7.95 -10.18
C GLU A 289 -22.71 -6.55 -10.81
N SER A 290 -23.66 -5.68 -10.49
CA SER A 290 -23.75 -4.32 -11.02
C SER A 290 -22.71 -3.40 -10.37
N GLY A 291 -21.88 -2.74 -11.19
CA GLY A 291 -20.93 -1.74 -10.70
C GLY A 291 -21.63 -0.52 -10.09
N ILE A 292 -22.81 -0.15 -10.61
CA ILE A 292 -23.65 0.90 -10.01
C ILE A 292 -24.22 0.40 -8.67
N GLY A 293 -24.69 -0.84 -8.60
CA GLY A 293 -25.21 -1.43 -7.36
C GLY A 293 -24.17 -1.44 -6.23
N ARG A 294 -22.94 -1.86 -6.54
CA ARG A 294 -21.83 -1.84 -5.58
C ARG A 294 -21.48 -0.42 -5.12
N PHE A 295 -21.49 0.58 -6.01
CA PHE A 295 -21.27 1.99 -5.64
C PHE A 295 -22.40 2.49 -4.72
N VAL A 296 -23.66 2.23 -5.10
CA VAL A 296 -24.84 2.64 -4.33
C VAL A 296 -24.86 1.98 -2.95
N TYR A 297 -24.49 0.70 -2.82
CA TYR A 297 -24.36 0.04 -1.53
C TYR A 297 -23.36 0.75 -0.60
N ARG A 298 -22.16 1.09 -1.11
CA ARG A 298 -21.14 1.80 -0.33
C ARG A 298 -21.66 3.16 0.13
N LEU A 299 -22.33 3.88 -0.78
CA LEU A 299 -22.91 5.18 -0.46
C LEU A 299 -24.04 5.05 0.59
N ALA A 300 -24.91 4.05 0.47
CA ALA A 300 -25.95 3.76 1.46
C ALA A 300 -25.35 3.43 2.82
N ARG A 301 -24.29 2.61 2.87
CA ARG A 301 -23.60 2.25 4.12
C ARG A 301 -23.01 3.47 4.83
N ARG A 302 -22.50 4.45 4.08
CA ARG A 302 -21.97 5.71 4.62
C ARG A 302 -23.05 6.71 5.04
N ALA A 303 -24.05 6.91 4.18
CA ALA A 303 -25.00 8.02 4.28
C ALA A 303 -26.26 7.64 5.07
N ALA A 304 -26.86 6.49 4.75
CA ALA A 304 -28.02 5.98 5.47
C ALA A 304 -27.56 5.35 6.78
N GLY A 305 -26.58 4.44 6.73
CA GLY A 305 -26.06 3.79 7.93
C GLY A 305 -27.17 2.99 8.62
N LYS A 306 -27.74 3.55 9.69
CA LYS A 306 -28.93 3.03 10.41
C LYS A 306 -30.21 3.83 10.14
N ASP A 307 -30.08 5.03 9.57
CA ASP A 307 -31.18 5.93 9.24
C ASP A 307 -31.46 5.87 7.73
N ASP A 308 -32.33 6.76 7.26
CA ASP A 308 -32.66 6.90 5.83
C ASP A 308 -31.81 8.00 5.17
N ALA A 309 -31.44 7.78 3.91
CA ALA A 309 -30.76 8.79 3.09
C ALA A 309 -31.47 9.01 1.76
N LYS A 310 -31.59 10.28 1.36
CA LYS A 310 -32.17 10.67 0.08
C LYS A 310 -31.12 11.31 -0.82
N TRP A 311 -31.03 10.85 -2.05
CA TRP A 311 -30.06 11.34 -3.03
C TRP A 311 -30.71 11.59 -4.39
N ALA A 312 -30.54 12.78 -4.96
CA ALA A 312 -30.96 13.04 -6.34
C ALA A 312 -30.16 12.19 -7.33
N PHE A 313 -30.82 11.66 -8.37
CA PHE A 313 -30.17 10.85 -9.40
C PHE A 313 -29.02 11.60 -10.09
N LYS A 314 -29.18 12.91 -10.30
CA LYS A 314 -28.15 13.79 -10.85
C LYS A 314 -26.88 13.82 -9.98
N THR A 315 -27.05 13.85 -8.67
CA THR A 315 -25.93 13.86 -7.70
C THR A 315 -25.25 12.49 -7.66
N LEU A 316 -26.02 11.41 -7.66
CA LEU A 316 -25.48 10.04 -7.76
C LEU A 316 -24.66 9.85 -9.04
N TYR A 317 -25.20 10.30 -10.17
CA TYR A 317 -24.49 10.27 -11.45
C TYR A 317 -23.15 11.00 -11.36
N ALA A 318 -23.14 12.23 -10.84
CA ALA A 318 -21.92 13.02 -10.67
C ALA A 318 -20.90 12.35 -9.74
N ARG A 319 -21.33 11.73 -8.63
CA ARG A 319 -20.44 11.05 -7.68
C ARG A 319 -19.97 9.67 -8.13
N SER A 320 -20.75 9.01 -9.00
CA SER A 320 -20.45 7.65 -9.49
C SER A 320 -19.31 7.57 -10.50
N GLY A 321 -18.90 8.69 -11.11
CA GLY A 321 -17.90 8.70 -12.17
C GLY A 321 -18.35 7.95 -13.44
N SER A 322 -19.67 7.81 -13.65
CA SER A 322 -20.23 7.18 -14.85
C SER A 322 -19.91 8.00 -16.10
N THR A 323 -19.51 7.33 -17.19
CA THR A 323 -19.20 7.96 -18.49
C THR A 323 -20.37 7.91 -19.47
N GLY A 324 -21.46 7.23 -19.11
CA GLY A 324 -22.68 7.19 -19.93
C GLY A 324 -23.50 8.48 -19.80
N THR A 325 -24.61 8.59 -20.53
CA THR A 325 -25.55 9.70 -20.30
C THR A 325 -26.30 9.53 -18.99
N LEU A 326 -26.74 10.64 -18.39
CA LEU A 326 -27.60 10.62 -17.19
C LEU A 326 -28.83 9.73 -17.40
N LYS A 327 -29.44 9.75 -18.60
CA LYS A 327 -30.57 8.89 -18.96
C LYS A 327 -30.24 7.39 -18.80
N LYS A 328 -29.14 6.93 -19.41
CA LYS A 328 -28.69 5.52 -19.29
C LYS A 328 -28.31 5.16 -17.86
N PHE A 329 -27.72 6.10 -17.12
CA PHE A 329 -27.44 5.90 -15.70
C PHE A 329 -28.72 5.71 -14.89
N SER A 330 -29.72 6.57 -15.08
CA SER A 330 -31.03 6.46 -14.41
C SER A 330 -31.74 5.15 -14.77
N GLU A 331 -31.71 4.72 -16.03
CA GLU A 331 -32.26 3.43 -16.47
C GLU A 331 -31.56 2.26 -15.75
N ASN A 332 -30.23 2.27 -15.68
CA ASN A 332 -29.48 1.24 -14.98
C ASN A 332 -29.70 1.27 -13.47
N LEU A 333 -29.87 2.45 -12.88
CA LEU A 333 -30.19 2.61 -11.46
C LEU A 333 -31.57 2.03 -11.15
N ARG A 334 -32.57 2.29 -11.99
CA ARG A 334 -33.91 1.67 -11.86
C ARG A 334 -33.88 0.15 -11.96
N LYS A 335 -33.02 -0.41 -12.81
CA LYS A 335 -32.80 -1.86 -12.84
C LYS A 335 -32.28 -2.37 -11.50
N VAL A 336 -31.31 -1.67 -10.90
CA VAL A 336 -30.80 -2.01 -9.56
C VAL A 336 -31.90 -1.91 -8.49
N ILE A 337 -32.74 -0.87 -8.55
CA ILE A 337 -33.90 -0.73 -7.65
C ILE A 337 -34.88 -1.90 -7.82
N ALA A 338 -35.18 -2.28 -9.07
CA ALA A 338 -36.11 -3.36 -9.39
C ALA A 338 -35.58 -4.75 -9.00
N THR A 339 -34.27 -4.99 -9.14
CA THR A 339 -33.64 -6.26 -8.72
C THR A 339 -33.66 -6.40 -7.19
N ASP A 340 -33.55 -5.30 -6.43
CA ASP A 340 -33.51 -5.27 -4.96
C ASP A 340 -32.53 -6.33 -4.39
N ASP A 341 -31.30 -6.37 -4.93
CA ASP A 341 -30.22 -7.30 -4.55
C ASP A 341 -29.23 -6.70 -3.53
N LEU A 342 -29.43 -5.46 -3.09
CA LEU A 342 -28.53 -4.82 -2.14
C LEU A 342 -28.71 -5.43 -0.74
N PRO A 343 -27.63 -5.96 -0.12
CA PRO A 343 -27.72 -6.48 1.23
C PRO A 343 -28.00 -5.35 2.21
N GLU A 344 -28.74 -5.65 3.29
CA GLU A 344 -29.17 -4.72 4.35
C GLU A 344 -30.02 -3.51 3.95
N TYR A 345 -30.04 -3.09 2.68
CA TYR A 345 -30.68 -1.85 2.23
C TYR A 345 -31.80 -2.13 1.22
N GLY A 346 -32.88 -1.38 1.32
CA GLY A 346 -33.93 -1.29 0.31
C GLY A 346 -33.84 0.04 -0.40
N LEU A 347 -34.03 0.03 -1.72
CA LEU A 347 -34.02 1.23 -2.54
C LEU A 347 -35.43 1.55 -3.03
N VAL A 348 -35.81 2.84 -3.01
CA VAL A 348 -37.08 3.33 -3.55
C VAL A 348 -36.82 4.60 -4.37
N GLU A 349 -37.48 4.73 -5.52
CA GLU A 349 -37.50 5.98 -6.29
C GLU A 349 -38.66 6.87 -5.81
N GLU A 350 -38.36 8.12 -5.47
CA GLU A 350 -39.34 9.16 -5.15
C GLU A 350 -39.22 10.30 -6.16
N VAL A 351 -40.33 11.02 -6.38
CA VAL A 351 -40.33 12.24 -7.19
C VAL A 351 -39.85 13.41 -6.33
N GLY A 352 -38.71 14.00 -6.67
CA GLY A 352 -38.18 15.19 -6.00
C GLY A 352 -38.32 16.46 -6.84
N LEU A 353 -38.14 17.61 -6.18
CA LEU A 353 -38.23 18.94 -6.79
C LEU A 353 -37.27 19.14 -7.98
N SER A 354 -36.09 18.52 -7.94
CA SER A 354 -35.06 18.63 -9.00
C SER A 354 -34.98 17.38 -9.89
N GLY A 355 -36.03 16.56 -9.90
CA GLY A 355 -36.09 15.27 -10.60
C GLY A 355 -36.10 14.07 -9.64
N PRO A 356 -35.94 12.84 -10.18
CA PRO A 356 -36.06 11.63 -9.37
C PRO A 356 -34.98 11.56 -8.28
N GLN A 357 -35.40 11.12 -7.10
CA GLN A 357 -34.58 10.91 -5.93
C GLN A 357 -34.60 9.43 -5.55
N LEU A 358 -33.45 8.94 -5.12
CA LEU A 358 -33.27 7.61 -4.56
C LEU A 358 -33.33 7.72 -3.05
N VAL A 359 -34.28 7.01 -2.44
CA VAL A 359 -34.34 6.80 -0.99
C VAL A 359 -33.69 5.46 -0.68
N MET A 360 -32.74 5.50 0.23
CA MET A 360 -32.01 4.33 0.74
C MET A 360 -32.45 4.14 2.18
N MET A 361 -33.06 2.99 2.48
CA MET A 361 -33.55 2.66 3.82
C MET A 361 -32.97 1.32 4.25
N ARG A 362 -32.75 1.13 5.55
CA ARG A 362 -32.33 -0.19 6.05
C ARG A 362 -33.51 -1.16 6.01
N ARG A 363 -33.29 -2.40 5.58
CA ARG A 363 -34.34 -3.42 5.41
C ARG A 363 -35.06 -3.80 6.70
N SER A 364 -34.44 -3.60 7.87
CA SER A 364 -35.12 -3.74 9.16
C SER A 364 -36.33 -2.81 9.27
N ASP A 365 -36.26 -1.64 8.65
CA ASP A 365 -37.22 -0.55 8.81
C ASP A 365 -38.26 -0.57 7.67
N LYS A 366 -37.93 -1.21 6.54
CA LYS A 366 -38.82 -1.48 5.40
C LYS A 366 -40.07 -2.32 5.80
N LYS A 367 -40.03 -3.05 6.93
CA LYS A 367 -41.21 -3.76 7.47
C LYS A 367 -42.29 -2.83 8.05
N ILE A 368 -41.98 -1.56 8.28
CA ILE A 368 -42.89 -0.58 8.91
C ILE A 368 -43.71 0.19 7.86
N LEU A 369 -43.33 0.11 6.57
CA LEU A 369 -43.89 0.90 5.47
C LEU A 369 -44.69 0.07 4.45
N LYS A 370 -45.19 -1.11 4.83
CA LYS A 370 -46.10 -1.90 3.99
C LYS A 370 -47.53 -1.85 4.49
#